data_AF-A0A522VC27-F1
#
_entry.id   AF-A0A522VC27-F1
#
_cell.length_a   1.000
_cell.length_b   1.000
_cell.length_c   1.000
_cell.angle_alpha   90.00
_cell.angle_beta   90.00
_cell.angle_gamma   90.00
#
_symmetry.space_group_name_H-M   'P 1'
#
loop_
_entity.id
_entity.type
_entity.pdbx_description
1 polymer ?
#
loop_
_entity_poly.entity_id
_entity_poly.type
_entity_poly.pdbx_seq_one_letter_code
_entity_poly.pdbx_strand_id
1 'polypeptide(L)'
;MKRLYRPLHLIETPILFTGRETAELIKYAANAFLAVKITFINEIADLCEKVGADVHEVSKGIGLDGRIGKKFLHPGPGYGGSCFPKDTLALVRTAKDAEAPVRIVETVVDINDKRKKRMADKVLEICGGSVKGKKIAVLGLTFKPNTDDMRDAPSLEIVPALQKAGASLSVFDPEGMEEAKKMLSGVEWCTNAYDTLKDADALVLVTEWNEFRSLDLPRVKQLMKAPVMVDLRNVYSPADMVAAGFAYAGVGRPVPKA
;
A
#
# COMPACT_ATOMS: atom_id res chain seq x y z
N MET A 1 -12.29 15.96 -32.00
CA MET A 1 -11.28 15.32 -31.13
C MET A 1 -9.83 15.73 -31.44
N LYS A 2 -9.22 15.43 -32.59
CA LYS A 2 -7.80 15.80 -32.87
C LYS A 2 -7.47 17.29 -32.63
N ARG A 3 -8.33 18.20 -33.15
CA ARG A 3 -8.16 19.66 -32.96
C ARG A 3 -8.22 20.10 -31.49
N LEU A 4 -9.06 19.44 -30.69
CA LEU A 4 -9.23 19.75 -29.26
C LEU A 4 -7.99 19.35 -28.46
N TYR A 5 -7.41 18.19 -28.74
CA TYR A 5 -6.25 17.67 -28.01
C TYR A 5 -4.88 18.12 -28.56
N ARG A 6 -4.84 18.72 -29.77
CA ARG A 6 -3.61 19.27 -30.37
C ARG A 6 -2.75 20.10 -29.39
N PRO A 7 -3.30 20.97 -28.52
CA PRO A 7 -2.49 21.80 -27.64
C PRO A 7 -1.77 21.05 -26.51
N LEU A 8 -2.09 19.78 -26.24
CA LEU A 8 -1.49 19.02 -25.14
C LEU A 8 -0.04 18.59 -25.40
N HIS A 9 0.37 18.49 -26.66
CA HIS A 9 1.73 18.11 -27.04
C HIS A 9 2.25 18.99 -28.17
N LEU A 10 3.53 19.34 -28.10
CA LEU A 10 4.17 20.30 -28.99
C LEU A 10 4.23 19.82 -30.46
N ILE A 11 4.33 18.50 -30.67
CA ILE A 11 4.52 17.88 -32.00
C ILE A 11 3.29 17.04 -32.37
N GLU A 12 2.99 15.98 -31.61
CA GLU A 12 1.81 15.15 -31.84
C GLU A 12 1.32 14.56 -30.50
N THR A 13 0.01 14.58 -30.30
CA THR A 13 -0.64 13.82 -29.22
C THR A 13 -1.02 12.45 -29.77
N PRO A 14 -0.51 11.34 -29.21
CA PRO A 14 -0.96 10.01 -29.64
C PRO A 14 -2.45 9.85 -29.34
N ILE A 15 -3.27 9.63 -30.38
CA ILE A 15 -4.72 9.44 -30.23
C ILE A 15 -5.11 8.12 -30.91
N LEU A 16 -5.71 7.22 -30.13
CA LEU A 16 -6.33 5.99 -30.63
C LEU A 16 -7.80 6.25 -30.98
N PHE A 17 -8.19 5.96 -32.22
CA PHE A 17 -9.59 5.99 -32.66
C PHE A 17 -10.15 4.56 -32.66
N THR A 18 -11.27 4.35 -31.99
CA THR A 18 -11.94 3.04 -31.87
C THR A 18 -13.46 3.24 -31.67
N GLY A 19 -14.23 2.15 -31.63
CA GLY A 19 -15.66 2.16 -31.34
C GLY A 19 -15.95 2.62 -29.89
N ARG A 20 -17.18 3.08 -29.63
CA ARG A 20 -17.58 3.62 -28.31
C ARG A 20 -17.41 2.57 -27.22
N GLU A 21 -18.00 1.40 -27.41
CA GLU A 21 -17.98 0.29 -26.46
C GLU A 21 -16.54 -0.19 -26.21
N THR A 22 -15.71 -0.19 -27.26
CA THR A 22 -14.28 -0.52 -27.14
C THR A 22 -13.52 0.52 -26.32
N ALA A 23 -13.79 1.83 -26.53
CA ALA A 23 -13.16 2.89 -25.75
C ALA A 23 -13.52 2.81 -24.26
N GLU A 24 -14.78 2.52 -23.94
CA GLU A 24 -15.25 2.31 -22.56
C GLU A 24 -14.55 1.09 -21.93
N LEU A 25 -14.52 -0.05 -22.63
CA LEU A 25 -13.90 -1.26 -22.11
C LEU A 25 -12.37 -1.12 -21.92
N ILE A 26 -11.67 -0.37 -22.78
CA ILE A 26 -10.23 -0.11 -22.65
C ILE A 26 -9.91 0.48 -21.27
N LYS A 27 -10.73 1.39 -20.75
CA LYS A 27 -10.49 2.01 -19.44
C LYS A 27 -10.54 0.99 -18.31
N TYR A 28 -11.58 0.15 -18.30
CA TYR A 28 -11.75 -0.91 -17.31
C TYR A 28 -10.67 -1.98 -17.42
N ALA A 29 -10.37 -2.44 -18.64
CA ALA A 29 -9.33 -3.44 -18.89
C ALA A 29 -7.94 -2.94 -18.44
N ALA A 30 -7.60 -1.69 -18.73
CA ALA A 30 -6.34 -1.09 -18.30
C ALA A 30 -6.23 -1.01 -16.77
N ASN A 31 -7.24 -0.49 -16.08
CA ASN A 31 -7.25 -0.40 -14.62
C ASN A 31 -7.23 -1.78 -13.95
N ALA A 32 -7.99 -2.74 -14.48
CA ALA A 32 -7.97 -4.11 -14.00
C ALA A 32 -6.60 -4.75 -14.18
N PHE A 33 -5.94 -4.56 -15.32
CA PHE A 33 -4.59 -5.10 -15.55
C PHE A 33 -3.56 -4.49 -14.60
N LEU A 34 -3.64 -3.19 -14.28
CA LEU A 34 -2.77 -2.57 -13.28
C LEU A 34 -3.00 -3.15 -11.87
N ALA A 35 -4.26 -3.41 -11.50
CA ALA A 35 -4.60 -4.09 -10.25
C ALA A 35 -4.09 -5.53 -10.21
N VAL A 36 -4.16 -6.26 -11.33
CA VAL A 36 -3.56 -7.60 -11.50
C VAL A 36 -2.06 -7.55 -11.23
N LYS A 37 -1.32 -6.60 -11.82
CA LYS A 37 0.14 -6.51 -11.61
C LYS A 37 0.50 -6.28 -10.14
N ILE A 38 -0.21 -5.38 -9.46
CA ILE A 38 0.00 -5.10 -8.02
C ILE A 38 -0.29 -6.35 -7.19
N THR A 39 -1.41 -7.01 -7.45
CA THR A 39 -1.84 -8.17 -6.66
C THR A 39 -0.94 -9.38 -6.89
N PHE A 40 -0.53 -9.59 -8.14
CA PHE A 40 0.45 -10.61 -8.48
C PHE A 40 1.77 -10.42 -7.71
N ILE A 41 2.37 -9.22 -7.75
CA ILE A 41 3.63 -9.02 -7.04
C ILE A 41 3.47 -9.11 -5.52
N ASN A 42 2.28 -8.80 -5.00
CA ASN A 42 1.94 -8.95 -3.59
C ASN A 42 1.89 -10.42 -3.14
N GLU A 43 1.29 -11.32 -3.94
CA GLU A 43 1.32 -12.76 -3.66
C GLU A 43 2.75 -13.33 -3.76
N ILE A 44 3.52 -12.87 -4.75
CA ILE A 44 4.94 -13.21 -4.85
C ILE A 44 5.70 -12.70 -3.61
N ALA A 45 5.37 -11.53 -3.06
CA ALA A 45 5.95 -11.03 -1.83
C ALA A 45 5.67 -12.00 -0.67
N ASP A 46 4.43 -12.48 -0.54
CA ASP A 46 4.05 -13.43 0.51
C ASP A 46 4.81 -14.76 0.36
N LEU A 47 5.00 -15.24 -0.87
CA LEU A 47 5.83 -16.40 -1.16
C LEU A 47 7.30 -16.15 -0.79
N CYS A 48 7.85 -14.97 -1.12
CA CYS A 48 9.21 -14.57 -0.79
C CYS A 48 9.48 -14.64 0.72
N GLU A 49 8.50 -14.23 1.56
CA GLU A 49 8.59 -14.37 3.02
C GLU A 49 8.72 -15.82 3.49
N LYS A 50 8.12 -16.78 2.76
CA LYS A 50 8.15 -18.20 3.13
C LYS A 50 9.39 -18.94 2.64
N VAL A 51 9.96 -18.52 1.50
CA VAL A 51 11.10 -19.20 0.87
C VAL A 51 12.44 -18.48 1.09
N GLY A 52 12.43 -17.30 1.72
CA GLY A 52 13.64 -16.52 1.99
C GLY A 52 14.16 -15.73 0.78
N ALA A 53 13.29 -15.40 -0.18
CA ALA A 53 13.64 -14.56 -1.34
C ALA A 53 13.38 -13.07 -1.05
N ASP A 54 13.95 -12.16 -1.85
CA ASP A 54 13.66 -10.72 -1.82
C ASP A 54 12.77 -10.32 -3.02
N VAL A 55 11.55 -9.88 -2.73
CA VAL A 55 10.57 -9.44 -3.73
C VAL A 55 11.04 -8.25 -4.57
N HIS A 56 11.91 -7.37 -4.04
CA HIS A 56 12.50 -6.29 -4.84
C HIS A 56 13.43 -6.84 -5.91
N GLU A 57 14.21 -7.89 -5.60
CA GLU A 57 15.06 -8.55 -6.58
C GLU A 57 14.22 -9.30 -7.61
N VAL A 58 13.17 -10.01 -7.18
CA VAL A 58 12.23 -10.67 -8.09
C VAL A 58 11.54 -9.67 -9.02
N SER A 59 11.00 -8.57 -8.46
CA SER A 59 10.35 -7.49 -9.22
C SER A 59 11.30 -6.86 -10.25
N LYS A 60 12.55 -6.57 -9.85
CA LYS A 60 13.59 -6.09 -10.77
C LYS A 60 13.87 -7.12 -11.86
N GLY A 61 14.07 -8.39 -11.49
CA GLY A 61 14.39 -9.48 -12.40
C GLY A 61 13.34 -9.67 -13.49
N ILE A 62 12.06 -9.83 -13.10
CA ILE A 62 10.97 -9.96 -14.08
C ILE A 62 10.74 -8.66 -14.87
N GLY A 63 11.02 -7.50 -14.26
CA GLY A 63 10.87 -6.20 -14.89
C GLY A 63 11.94 -5.89 -15.96
N LEU A 64 13.02 -6.68 -16.05
CA LEU A 64 13.99 -6.60 -17.14
C LEU A 64 13.39 -7.07 -18.48
N ASP A 65 12.37 -7.92 -18.44
CA ASP A 65 11.65 -8.34 -19.64
C ASP A 65 10.75 -7.20 -20.13
N GLY A 66 11.02 -6.70 -21.34
CA GLY A 66 10.25 -5.61 -21.95
C GLY A 66 8.77 -5.91 -22.16
N ARG A 67 8.36 -7.18 -22.20
CA ARG A 67 6.96 -7.61 -22.30
C ARG A 67 6.20 -7.41 -20.99
N ILE A 68 6.91 -7.45 -19.84
CA ILE A 68 6.35 -7.26 -18.50
C ILE A 68 6.47 -5.79 -18.08
N GLY A 69 7.68 -5.23 -18.24
CA GLY A 69 8.03 -3.87 -17.85
C GLY A 69 8.13 -3.65 -16.33
N LYS A 70 8.81 -2.57 -15.93
CA LYS A 70 9.24 -2.30 -14.55
C LYS A 70 8.20 -1.65 -13.64
N LYS A 71 7.08 -1.17 -14.19
CA LYS A 71 6.08 -0.38 -13.45
C LYS A 71 5.00 -1.27 -12.83
N PHE A 72 4.40 -0.80 -11.73
CA PHE A 72 3.32 -1.49 -11.01
C PHE A 72 3.71 -2.86 -10.46
N LEU A 73 4.98 -3.00 -10.06
CA LEU A 73 5.54 -4.21 -9.45
C LEU A 73 6.17 -3.89 -8.10
N HIS A 74 5.64 -2.89 -7.39
CA HIS A 74 6.07 -2.58 -6.04
C HIS A 74 5.08 -3.20 -5.05
N PRO A 75 5.51 -4.15 -4.21
CA PRO A 75 4.61 -4.76 -3.24
C PRO A 75 4.24 -3.77 -2.14
N GLY A 76 3.09 -3.98 -1.53
CA GLY A 76 2.63 -3.11 -0.44
C GLY A 76 1.42 -3.67 0.30
N PRO A 77 0.65 -2.83 1.00
CA PRO A 77 -0.49 -3.26 1.80
C PRO A 77 -1.77 -3.54 0.99
N GLY A 78 -1.65 -3.65 -0.33
CA GLY A 78 -2.76 -3.67 -1.27
C GLY A 78 -2.94 -2.33 -1.99
N TYR A 79 -3.83 -2.32 -2.99
CA TYR A 79 -4.23 -1.11 -3.69
C TYR A 79 -5.54 -0.54 -3.14
N GLY A 80 -5.73 0.75 -3.37
CA GLY A 80 -6.94 1.49 -2.99
C GLY A 80 -7.20 2.65 -3.96
N GLY A 81 -7.85 3.68 -3.45
CA GLY A 81 -8.17 4.90 -4.19
C GLY A 81 -9.43 4.75 -5.02
N SER A 82 -9.91 5.87 -5.54
CA SER A 82 -11.19 5.97 -6.23
C SER A 82 -11.29 5.33 -7.62
N CYS A 83 -10.25 4.65 -8.09
CA CYS A 83 -10.19 4.09 -9.45
C CYS A 83 -10.18 2.57 -9.44
N PHE A 84 -9.16 1.93 -8.88
CA PHE A 84 -8.98 0.48 -9.06
C PHE A 84 -10.07 -0.38 -8.40
N PRO A 85 -10.43 -0.19 -7.11
CA PRO A 85 -11.45 -1.01 -6.46
C PRO A 85 -12.80 -0.91 -7.17
N LYS A 86 -13.29 0.31 -7.42
CA LYS A 86 -14.58 0.50 -8.11
C LYS A 86 -14.57 -0.05 -9.55
N ASP A 87 -13.48 0.16 -10.30
CA ASP A 87 -13.45 -0.22 -11.72
C ASP A 87 -13.29 -1.73 -11.87
N THR A 88 -12.52 -2.39 -11.00
CA THR A 88 -12.40 -3.86 -10.99
C THR A 88 -13.73 -4.52 -10.62
N LEU A 89 -14.42 -4.00 -9.58
CA LEU A 89 -15.75 -4.48 -9.19
C LEU A 89 -16.80 -4.26 -10.29
N ALA A 90 -16.81 -3.07 -10.90
CA ALA A 90 -17.70 -2.77 -12.01
C ALA A 90 -17.45 -3.69 -13.21
N LEU A 91 -16.18 -3.91 -13.59
CA LEU A 91 -15.85 -4.84 -14.68
C LEU A 91 -16.30 -6.27 -14.38
N VAL A 92 -16.07 -6.76 -13.15
CA VAL A 92 -16.53 -8.09 -12.71
C VAL A 92 -18.05 -8.19 -12.79
N ARG A 93 -18.78 -7.15 -12.35
CA ARG A 93 -20.24 -7.14 -12.42
C ARG A 93 -20.73 -7.16 -13.86
N THR A 94 -20.23 -6.26 -14.70
CA THR A 94 -20.56 -6.21 -16.14
C THR A 94 -20.28 -7.54 -16.83
N ALA A 95 -19.14 -8.17 -16.54
CA ALA A 95 -18.76 -9.46 -17.09
C ALA A 95 -19.73 -10.59 -16.68
N LYS A 96 -20.21 -10.59 -15.44
CA LYS A 96 -21.22 -11.55 -14.95
C LYS A 96 -22.57 -11.34 -15.63
N ASP A 97 -23.02 -10.09 -15.70
CA ASP A 97 -24.30 -9.75 -16.33
C ASP A 97 -24.29 -10.06 -17.85
N ALA A 98 -23.11 -10.04 -18.48
CA ALA A 98 -22.89 -10.43 -19.87
C ALA A 98 -22.53 -11.93 -20.07
N GLU A 99 -22.59 -12.76 -19.02
CA GLU A 99 -22.29 -14.20 -19.07
C GLU A 99 -20.86 -14.54 -19.54
N ALA A 100 -19.91 -13.63 -19.35
CA ALA A 100 -18.50 -13.76 -19.76
C ALA A 100 -17.52 -13.49 -18.60
N PRO A 101 -17.44 -14.38 -17.59
CA PRO A 101 -16.76 -14.09 -16.33
C PRO A 101 -15.24 -13.89 -16.48
N VAL A 102 -14.72 -12.85 -15.81
CA VAL A 102 -13.29 -12.46 -15.79
C VAL A 102 -12.58 -12.96 -14.53
N ARG A 103 -12.46 -14.28 -14.39
CA ARG A 103 -12.00 -14.97 -13.16
C ARG A 103 -10.67 -14.45 -12.56
N ILE A 104 -9.74 -14.00 -13.40
CA ILE A 104 -8.47 -13.41 -12.92
C ILE A 104 -8.75 -12.13 -12.11
N VAL A 105 -9.64 -11.26 -12.61
CA VAL A 105 -9.97 -10.00 -11.95
C VAL A 105 -10.78 -10.24 -10.67
N GLU A 106 -11.68 -11.23 -10.68
CA GLU A 106 -12.41 -11.65 -9.48
C GLU A 106 -11.46 -12.08 -8.36
N THR A 107 -10.47 -12.89 -8.70
CA THR A 107 -9.44 -13.37 -7.76
C THR A 107 -8.59 -12.22 -7.24
N VAL A 108 -8.24 -11.27 -8.11
CA VAL A 108 -7.48 -10.06 -7.74
C VAL A 108 -8.21 -9.21 -6.70
N VAL A 109 -9.51 -9.02 -6.84
CA VAL A 109 -10.33 -8.27 -5.87
C VAL A 109 -10.30 -8.98 -4.50
N ASP A 110 -10.58 -10.28 -4.47
CA ASP A 110 -10.62 -11.07 -3.23
C ASP A 110 -9.27 -11.07 -2.49
N ILE A 111 -8.16 -11.25 -3.22
CA ILE A 111 -6.82 -11.23 -2.63
C ILE A 111 -6.50 -9.85 -2.07
N ASN A 112 -6.83 -8.76 -2.78
CA ASN A 112 -6.55 -7.42 -2.32
C ASN A 112 -7.27 -7.08 -1.00
N ASP A 113 -8.53 -7.51 -0.86
CA ASP A 113 -9.32 -7.28 0.35
C ASP A 113 -8.75 -8.07 1.55
N LYS A 114 -8.36 -9.33 1.33
CA LYS A 114 -7.70 -10.15 2.36
C LYS A 114 -6.32 -9.59 2.73
N ARG A 115 -5.59 -9.06 1.75
CA ARG A 115 -4.24 -8.52 1.94
C ARG A 115 -4.21 -7.35 2.91
N LYS A 116 -5.14 -6.40 2.78
CA LYS A 116 -5.21 -5.23 3.69
C LYS A 116 -5.33 -5.67 5.15
N LYS A 117 -6.12 -6.72 5.41
CA LYS A 117 -6.30 -7.31 6.75
C LYS A 117 -5.05 -8.03 7.23
N ARG A 118 -4.40 -8.82 6.35
CA ARG A 118 -3.13 -9.52 6.65
C ARG A 118 -2.02 -8.56 7.11
N MET A 119 -2.04 -7.30 6.67
CA MET A 119 -1.06 -6.32 7.12
C MET A 119 -1.16 -6.00 8.61
N ALA A 120 -2.36 -6.08 9.21
CA ALA A 120 -2.50 -5.97 10.66
C ALA A 120 -1.86 -7.18 11.36
N ASP A 121 -2.08 -8.40 10.84
CA ASP A 121 -1.46 -9.63 11.38
C ASP A 121 0.07 -9.52 11.40
N LYS A 122 0.66 -8.94 10.35
CA LYS A 122 2.11 -8.68 10.28
C LYS A 122 2.61 -7.76 11.40
N VAL A 123 1.82 -6.76 11.80
CA VAL A 123 2.13 -5.90 12.95
C VAL A 123 2.03 -6.68 14.26
N LEU A 124 1.01 -7.54 14.40
CA LEU A 124 0.87 -8.41 15.57
C LEU A 124 2.05 -9.36 15.70
N GLU A 125 2.46 -10.01 14.61
CA GLU A 125 3.57 -10.98 14.57
C GLU A 125 4.87 -10.38 15.12
N ILE A 126 5.33 -9.25 14.59
CA ILE A 126 6.56 -8.59 15.07
C ILE A 126 6.40 -7.99 16.47
N CYS A 127 5.18 -7.68 16.90
CA CYS A 127 4.88 -7.27 18.26
C CYS A 127 4.81 -8.44 19.26
N GLY A 128 5.12 -9.67 18.86
CA GLY A 128 5.09 -10.85 19.73
C GLY A 128 3.73 -11.56 19.77
N GLY A 129 2.93 -11.42 18.72
CA GLY A 129 1.61 -12.05 18.55
C GLY A 129 0.43 -11.28 19.15
N SER A 130 0.68 -10.16 19.84
CA SER A 130 -0.38 -9.31 20.41
C SER A 130 0.02 -7.85 20.51
N VAL A 131 -0.95 -6.97 20.27
CA VAL A 131 -0.83 -5.50 20.43
C VAL A 131 -1.75 -4.97 21.54
N LYS A 132 -2.35 -5.84 22.35
CA LYS A 132 -3.25 -5.43 23.43
C LYS A 132 -2.51 -4.56 24.44
N GLY A 133 -3.00 -3.34 24.64
CA GLY A 133 -2.40 -2.34 25.54
C GLY A 133 -1.13 -1.69 25.01
N LYS A 134 -0.74 -1.96 23.76
CA LYS A 134 0.41 -1.30 23.11
C LYS A 134 -0.04 -0.03 22.40
N LYS A 135 0.85 0.96 22.37
CA LYS A 135 0.70 2.16 21.52
C LYS A 135 1.39 1.92 20.18
N ILE A 136 0.65 2.05 19.08
CA ILE A 136 1.19 1.87 17.72
C ILE A 136 1.10 3.21 16.98
N ALA A 137 2.25 3.72 16.54
CA ALA A 137 2.33 4.88 15.67
C ALA A 137 2.04 4.47 14.23
N VAL A 138 1.19 5.21 13.53
CA VAL A 138 0.82 4.95 12.14
C VAL A 138 1.15 6.18 11.29
N LEU A 139 2.06 5.99 10.33
CA LEU A 139 2.44 7.03 9.36
C LEU A 139 1.85 6.70 7.99
N GLY A 140 1.04 7.64 7.50
CA GLY A 140 0.32 7.51 6.23
C GLY A 140 -1.06 6.92 6.42
N LEU A 141 -2.06 7.60 5.87
CA LEU A 141 -3.47 7.20 5.91
C LEU A 141 -4.05 7.12 4.50
N THR A 142 -3.64 7.96 3.56
CA THR A 142 -4.18 7.92 2.19
C THR A 142 -3.70 6.71 1.41
N PHE A 143 -4.37 6.37 0.30
CA PHE A 143 -4.03 5.14 -0.45
C PHE A 143 -2.66 5.22 -1.17
N LYS A 144 -2.17 6.44 -1.42
CA LYS A 144 -0.90 6.75 -2.08
C LYS A 144 -0.47 8.18 -1.67
N PRO A 145 0.81 8.56 -1.82
CA PRO A 145 1.24 9.92 -1.54
C PRO A 145 0.66 10.96 -2.51
N ASN A 146 0.76 12.24 -2.12
CA ASN A 146 0.34 13.44 -2.85
C ASN A 146 -1.16 13.52 -3.14
N THR A 147 -1.98 13.10 -2.19
CA THR A 147 -3.44 13.23 -2.23
C THR A 147 -3.99 13.13 -0.81
N ASP A 148 -5.17 13.71 -0.60
CA ASP A 148 -6.04 13.57 0.56
C ASP A 148 -7.05 12.41 0.42
N ASP A 149 -7.08 11.73 -0.73
CA ASP A 149 -8.10 10.72 -1.03
C ASP A 149 -7.95 9.47 -0.14
N MET A 150 -8.89 9.32 0.78
CA MET A 150 -8.98 8.18 1.70
C MET A 150 -9.79 7.00 1.16
N ARG A 151 -10.46 7.15 0.00
CA ARG A 151 -11.37 6.10 -0.51
C ARG A 151 -10.60 4.80 -0.75
N ASP A 152 -11.13 3.71 -0.18
CA ASP A 152 -10.56 2.37 -0.24
C ASP A 152 -9.09 2.27 0.22
N ALA A 153 -8.59 3.25 0.99
CA ALA A 153 -7.21 3.27 1.46
C ALA A 153 -6.94 2.04 2.36
N PRO A 154 -5.75 1.40 2.25
CA PRO A 154 -5.41 0.25 3.10
C PRO A 154 -5.48 0.56 4.61
N SER A 155 -5.21 1.80 5.00
CA SER A 155 -5.33 2.27 6.39
C SER A 155 -6.74 2.08 6.98
N LEU A 156 -7.79 2.15 6.15
CA LEU A 156 -9.18 1.99 6.59
C LEU A 156 -9.50 0.56 7.05
N GLU A 157 -8.69 -0.42 6.67
CA GLU A 157 -8.79 -1.79 7.16
C GLU A 157 -7.75 -2.06 8.28
N ILE A 158 -6.53 -1.54 8.11
CA ILE A 158 -5.42 -1.79 9.04
C ILE A 158 -5.69 -1.14 10.41
N VAL A 159 -6.08 0.14 10.43
CA VAL A 159 -6.29 0.90 11.67
C VAL A 159 -7.39 0.26 12.52
N PRO A 160 -8.60 -0.01 12.01
CA PRO A 160 -9.64 -0.67 12.80
C PRO A 160 -9.26 -2.09 13.25
N ALA A 161 -8.52 -2.85 12.44
CA ALA A 161 -8.07 -4.18 12.82
C ALA A 161 -7.11 -4.14 14.04
N LEU A 162 -6.18 -3.19 14.07
CA LEU A 162 -5.28 -2.99 15.22
C LEU A 162 -6.01 -2.51 16.46
N GLN A 163 -6.98 -1.60 16.31
CA GLN A 163 -7.84 -1.16 17.43
C GLN A 163 -8.63 -2.33 18.00
N LYS A 164 -9.23 -3.16 17.14
CA LYS A 164 -9.96 -4.36 17.54
C LYS A 164 -9.06 -5.37 18.26
N ALA A 165 -7.77 -5.43 17.92
CA ALA A 165 -6.76 -6.22 18.61
C ALA A 165 -6.30 -5.60 19.95
N GLY A 166 -6.81 -4.41 20.32
CA GLY A 166 -6.58 -3.77 21.61
C GLY A 166 -5.41 -2.78 21.64
N ALA A 167 -4.92 -2.32 20.49
CA ALA A 167 -3.92 -1.27 20.41
C ALA A 167 -4.53 0.12 20.60
N SER A 168 -3.81 1.03 21.25
CA SER A 168 -4.02 2.47 21.09
C SER A 168 -3.20 2.97 19.91
N LEU A 169 -3.76 3.85 19.09
CA LEU A 169 -3.12 4.30 17.86
C LEU A 169 -2.91 5.80 17.87
N SER A 170 -1.70 6.24 17.49
CA SER A 170 -1.38 7.62 17.14
C SER A 170 -1.11 7.70 15.65
N VAL A 171 -1.84 8.57 14.94
CA VAL A 171 -1.84 8.59 13.47
C VAL A 171 -1.43 9.95 12.93
N PHE A 172 -0.74 9.95 11.80
CA PHE A 172 -0.43 11.14 11.03
C PHE A 172 -0.38 10.85 9.53
N ASP A 173 -0.96 11.74 8.74
CA ASP A 173 -0.78 11.84 7.29
C ASP A 173 -0.56 13.32 6.93
N PRO A 174 0.33 13.68 5.99
CA PRO A 174 0.59 15.08 5.68
C PRO A 174 -0.63 15.82 5.10
N GLU A 175 -1.48 15.13 4.34
CA GLU A 175 -2.59 15.77 3.59
C GLU A 175 -3.95 15.14 3.90
N GLY A 176 -3.99 13.85 4.27
CA GLY A 176 -5.23 13.07 4.42
C GLY A 176 -5.96 13.22 5.76
N MET A 177 -5.48 14.05 6.69
CA MET A 177 -5.99 14.06 8.08
C MET A 177 -7.47 14.46 8.17
N GLU A 178 -7.89 15.48 7.43
CA GLU A 178 -9.28 15.95 7.48
C GLU A 178 -10.27 14.96 6.89
N GLU A 179 -9.91 14.28 5.80
CA GLU A 179 -10.74 13.21 5.24
C GLU A 179 -10.71 11.95 6.11
N ALA A 180 -9.56 11.61 6.68
CA ALA A 180 -9.41 10.44 7.55
C ALA A 180 -10.27 10.55 8.82
N LYS A 181 -10.37 11.75 9.43
CA LYS A 181 -11.23 12.00 10.61
C LYS A 181 -12.70 11.69 10.38
N LYS A 182 -13.17 11.74 9.13
CA LYS A 182 -14.57 11.40 8.77
C LYS A 182 -14.80 9.89 8.71
N MET A 183 -13.74 9.09 8.52
CA MET A 183 -13.82 7.66 8.25
C MET A 183 -13.23 6.79 9.37
N LEU A 184 -12.34 7.36 10.19
CA LEU A 184 -11.68 6.70 11.31
C LEU A 184 -12.02 7.41 12.61
N SER A 185 -12.11 6.64 13.70
CA SER A 185 -12.38 7.16 15.05
C SER A 185 -11.58 6.36 16.08
N GLY A 186 -11.49 6.84 17.33
CA GLY A 186 -10.80 6.13 18.41
C GLY A 186 -9.26 6.09 18.26
N VAL A 187 -8.68 7.06 17.56
CA VAL A 187 -7.24 7.25 17.38
C VAL A 187 -6.81 8.61 17.90
N GLU A 188 -5.55 8.74 18.30
CA GLU A 188 -4.89 10.01 18.61
C GLU A 188 -4.44 10.66 17.29
N TRP A 189 -4.97 11.85 16.99
CA TRP A 189 -4.61 12.61 15.78
C TRP A 189 -3.41 13.51 16.07
N CYS A 190 -2.25 13.18 15.51
CA CYS A 190 -1.02 13.96 15.70
C CYS A 190 -0.85 15.02 14.60
N THR A 191 0.02 16.01 14.82
CA THR A 191 0.24 17.12 13.87
C THR A 191 1.48 16.95 12.99
N ASN A 192 2.36 16.00 13.32
CA ASN A 192 3.53 15.64 12.53
C ASN A 192 3.94 14.19 12.82
N ALA A 193 4.85 13.66 12.00
CA ALA A 193 5.33 12.29 12.13
C ALA A 193 5.92 11.99 13.51
N TYR A 194 6.77 12.88 14.05
CA TYR A 194 7.48 12.63 15.31
C TYR A 194 6.57 12.63 16.53
N ASP A 195 5.47 13.37 16.51
CA ASP A 195 4.48 13.35 17.59
C ASP A 195 3.80 11.98 17.72
N THR A 196 3.59 11.26 16.60
CA THR A 196 3.03 9.91 16.65
C THR A 196 3.90 8.92 17.41
N LEU A 197 5.23 9.15 17.42
CA LEU A 197 6.22 8.19 17.89
C LEU A 197 6.39 8.19 19.41
N LYS A 198 5.92 9.24 20.10
CA LYS A 198 6.07 9.41 21.56
C LYS A 198 5.46 8.22 22.30
N ASP A 199 6.30 7.49 23.01
CA ASP A 199 5.99 6.28 23.79
C ASP A 199 5.40 5.12 22.96
N ALA A 200 5.55 5.15 21.63
CA ALA A 200 5.07 4.07 20.77
C ALA A 200 5.88 2.78 20.98
N ASP A 201 5.18 1.65 21.10
CA ASP A 201 5.78 0.31 21.15
C ASP A 201 6.17 -0.19 19.75
N ALA A 202 5.52 0.33 18.69
CA ALA A 202 5.89 0.07 17.30
C ALA A 202 5.44 1.21 16.36
N LEU A 203 6.12 1.35 15.23
CA LEU A 203 5.79 2.25 14.13
C LEU A 203 5.36 1.44 12.91
N VAL A 204 4.23 1.79 12.29
CA VAL A 204 3.71 1.21 11.06
C VAL A 204 3.67 2.28 9.97
N LEU A 205 4.44 2.08 8.89
CA LEU A 205 4.41 2.94 7.70
C LEU A 205 3.49 2.33 6.66
N VAL A 206 2.36 2.99 6.39
CA VAL A 206 1.30 2.52 5.49
C VAL A 206 1.38 3.20 4.11
N THR A 207 1.80 4.46 4.07
CA THR A 207 1.84 5.28 2.84
C THR A 207 3.19 5.94 2.66
N GLU A 208 3.79 5.80 1.48
CA GLU A 208 5.18 6.14 1.16
C GLU A 208 5.42 7.64 0.85
N TRP A 209 4.86 8.53 1.67
CA TRP A 209 5.11 9.97 1.59
C TRP A 209 6.61 10.27 1.66
N ASN A 210 7.07 11.25 0.86
CA ASN A 210 8.49 11.58 0.78
C ASN A 210 9.07 11.97 2.14
N GLU A 211 8.32 12.68 2.99
CA GLU A 211 8.72 13.04 4.34
C GLU A 211 9.05 11.82 5.22
N PHE A 212 8.37 10.69 5.00
CA PHE A 212 8.60 9.47 5.77
C PHE A 212 9.77 8.65 5.23
N ARG A 213 10.36 9.00 4.07
CA ARG A 213 11.50 8.27 3.51
C ARG A 213 12.84 8.67 4.12
N SER A 214 12.87 9.78 4.83
CA SER A 214 14.09 10.36 5.41
C SER A 214 13.88 10.77 6.87
N LEU A 215 13.14 9.96 7.65
CA LEU A 215 13.05 10.16 9.09
C LEU A 215 14.43 10.06 9.75
N ASP A 216 14.67 10.90 10.75
CA ASP A 216 15.85 10.84 11.62
C ASP A 216 15.72 9.61 12.53
N LEU A 217 16.30 8.49 12.12
CA LEU A 217 16.21 7.21 12.82
C LEU A 217 16.72 7.28 14.28
N PRO A 218 17.85 7.94 14.60
CA PRO A 218 18.22 8.23 15.99
C PRO A 218 17.11 8.90 16.80
N ARG A 219 16.48 9.95 16.26
CA ARG A 219 15.35 10.63 16.92
C ARG A 219 14.14 9.72 17.05
N VAL A 220 13.83 8.91 16.04
CA VAL A 220 12.75 7.91 16.09
C VAL A 220 12.96 6.96 17.27
N LYS A 221 14.17 6.40 17.45
CA LYS A 221 14.48 5.50 18.57
C LYS A 221 14.33 6.17 19.94
N GLN A 222 14.70 7.45 20.05
CA GLN A 222 14.60 8.18 21.31
C GLN A 222 13.16 8.46 21.73
N LEU A 223 12.25 8.65 20.77
CA LEU A 223 10.84 8.95 21.04
C LEU A 223 10.02 7.68 21.35
N MET A 224 10.40 6.55 20.76
CA MET A 224 9.71 5.29 20.90
C MET A 224 10.12 4.54 22.18
N LYS A 225 9.19 3.76 22.72
CA LYS A 225 9.45 2.87 23.85
C LYS A 225 10.26 1.62 23.43
N ALA A 226 10.03 1.16 22.21
CA ALA A 226 10.79 0.08 21.61
C ALA A 226 11.05 0.38 20.11
N PRO A 227 12.25 0.10 19.58
CA PRO A 227 12.58 0.39 18.19
C PRO A 227 12.02 -0.70 17.26
N VAL A 228 10.70 -0.81 17.16
CA VAL A 228 10.02 -1.77 16.27
C VAL A 228 9.39 -1.02 15.09
N MET A 229 9.75 -1.38 13.86
CA MET A 229 9.19 -0.76 12.65
C MET A 229 8.61 -1.81 11.70
N VAL A 230 7.39 -1.55 11.24
CA VAL A 230 6.70 -2.30 10.19
C VAL A 230 6.52 -1.40 8.99
N ASP A 231 7.28 -1.66 7.94
CA ASP A 231 7.28 -0.87 6.73
C ASP A 231 6.51 -1.59 5.63
N LEU A 232 5.23 -1.23 5.49
CA LEU A 232 4.35 -1.88 4.54
C LEU A 232 4.58 -1.42 3.10
N ARG A 233 5.54 -0.50 2.87
CA ARG A 233 5.87 0.04 1.55
C ARG A 233 7.33 -0.18 1.17
N ASN A 234 8.10 -0.93 1.97
CA ASN A 234 9.52 -1.20 1.74
C ASN A 234 10.34 0.06 1.39
N VAL A 235 10.04 1.16 2.08
CA VAL A 235 10.77 2.42 2.00
C VAL A 235 12.22 2.25 2.44
N TYR A 236 12.42 1.48 3.51
CA TYR A 236 13.73 1.28 4.14
C TYR A 236 14.41 -0.03 3.72
N SER A 237 15.73 -0.06 3.85
CA SER A 237 16.53 -1.28 3.69
C SER A 237 16.49 -2.10 4.97
N PRO A 238 16.17 -3.41 4.93
CA PRO A 238 16.21 -4.28 6.10
C PRO A 238 17.57 -4.25 6.82
N ALA A 239 18.67 -4.26 6.06
CA ALA A 239 20.02 -4.25 6.63
C ALA A 239 20.31 -2.94 7.38
N ASP A 240 19.95 -1.80 6.81
CA ASP A 240 20.19 -0.48 7.42
C ASP A 240 19.36 -0.31 8.70
N MET A 241 18.12 -0.81 8.70
CA MET A 241 17.24 -0.76 9.87
C MET A 241 17.74 -1.66 11.00
N VAL A 242 18.23 -2.87 10.69
CA VAL A 242 18.87 -3.76 11.68
C VAL A 242 20.14 -3.11 12.22
N ALA A 243 20.99 -2.53 11.37
CA ALA A 243 22.20 -1.82 11.79
C ALA A 243 21.90 -0.59 12.67
N ALA A 244 20.79 0.11 12.40
CA ALA A 244 20.28 1.18 13.25
C ALA A 244 19.68 0.66 14.58
N GLY A 245 19.56 -0.66 14.76
CA GLY A 245 19.05 -1.31 15.97
C GLY A 245 17.53 -1.31 16.06
N PHE A 246 16.83 -1.44 14.94
CA PHE A 246 15.39 -1.69 14.89
C PHE A 246 15.08 -3.17 14.69
N ALA A 247 14.06 -3.67 15.39
CA ALA A 247 13.33 -4.83 14.92
C ALA A 247 12.48 -4.38 13.73
N TYR A 248 12.81 -4.88 12.54
CA TYR A 248 12.22 -4.41 11.28
C TYR A 248 11.44 -5.53 10.58
N ALA A 249 10.27 -5.19 10.05
CA ALA A 249 9.54 -6.04 9.11
C ALA A 249 9.12 -5.23 7.88
N GLY A 250 9.65 -5.60 6.71
CA GLY A 250 9.14 -5.20 5.40
C GLY A 250 8.22 -6.27 4.80
N VAL A 251 7.68 -6.00 3.63
CA VAL A 251 6.81 -6.90 2.86
C VAL A 251 7.64 -7.69 1.85
N GLY A 252 7.73 -9.01 2.03
CA GLY A 252 8.40 -9.89 1.06
C GLY A 252 9.92 -9.75 0.96
N ARG A 253 10.57 -9.20 1.99
CA ARG A 253 12.02 -8.99 2.00
C ARG A 253 12.67 -9.70 3.20
N PRO A 254 13.79 -10.41 3.01
CA PRO A 254 14.48 -11.08 4.10
C PRO A 254 15.09 -10.02 5.04
N VAL A 255 15.01 -10.27 6.34
CA VAL A 255 15.64 -9.44 7.37
C VAL A 255 16.89 -10.17 7.85
N PRO A 256 18.08 -9.56 7.77
CA PRO A 256 19.29 -10.17 8.30
C PRO A 256 19.13 -10.50 9.78
N LYS A 257 19.67 -11.64 10.21
CA LYS A 257 19.79 -11.93 11.65
C LYS A 257 20.81 -10.95 12.24
N ALA A 258 20.45 -10.33 13.35
CA ALA A 258 21.35 -9.49 14.15
C ALA A 258 22.50 -10.31 14.73
#